data_AF-A0A1Z5K5Q5-F1
#
_entry.id   AF-A0A1Z5K5Q5-F1
#
_cell.length_a   1.000
_cell.length_b   1.000
_cell.length_c   1.000
_cell.angle_alpha   90.00
_cell.angle_beta   90.00
_cell.angle_gamma   90.00
#
_symmetry.space_group_name_H-M   'P 1'
#
loop_
_entity.id
_entity.type
_entity.pdbx_description
1 polymer ?
#
loop_
_entity_poly.entity_id
_entity_poly.type
_entity_poly.pdbx_seq_one_letter_code
_entity_poly.pdbx_strand_id
1 'polypeptide(L)'
;MKTNLSNVSVFLTFFISGFLHVQGKGLRSDAEERELILNSCQGCGMFRNRMRRIQPDDSCVEQCRPIGFRLTPDWECGTCDEWNQSYPGFDTTLNLRNVRDSQLRTVFRNAATEWNQVITGDLPSIQLPATAKQQSRFCTARSIPRVIDDILICVNVQPIDGPGGVLGQAGAEFIRRDSSIPLMGGMVFDEADVDFMVQQGIFDEVILHEIGHVYGINGAIWKIKGLTDSTQRPCNYKLDSAASTEWQILSGCVGTSIPIENDGGPGTSCSHFDELSLTNELMTGFVRNAVPTMSRLTVATLEDIGYEVSYDAAKPFNGVNASVTCSLPESTQEERGEMSSDSGRDYAIQYGMNWLNRQPVEAANNNGRVGSTNYAYIGDQMISIVYMDDAGEVRHVALTSNV
;
A
#
# COMPACT_ATOMS: atom_id res chain seq x y z
N MET A 1 44.96 39.06 23.37
CA MET A 1 45.00 38.32 24.66
C MET A 1 44.31 36.98 24.40
N LYS A 2 45.01 35.84 24.29
CA LYS A 2 45.60 35.04 25.39
C LYS A 2 44.51 34.77 26.45
N THR A 3 44.07 33.55 26.76
CA THR A 3 44.81 32.26 26.96
C THR A 3 43.80 31.11 27.14
N ASN A 4 43.97 29.98 26.44
CA ASN A 4 44.44 28.63 26.88
C ASN A 4 43.46 27.81 27.75
N LEU A 5 42.97 26.63 27.32
CA LEU A 5 43.59 25.32 27.03
C LEU A 5 43.91 24.46 28.27
N SER A 6 43.29 23.27 28.34
CA SER A 6 43.88 21.98 28.78
C SER A 6 42.85 20.86 28.45
N ASN A 7 42.99 20.07 27.39
CA ASN A 7 43.80 18.84 27.23
C ASN A 7 43.62 17.80 28.33
N VAL A 8 43.08 16.62 27.98
CA VAL A 8 43.72 15.31 28.24
C VAL A 8 43.33 14.30 27.14
N SER A 9 44.27 14.00 26.24
CA SER A 9 44.36 12.70 25.56
C SER A 9 45.24 11.79 26.41
N VAL A 10 44.86 10.51 26.56
CA VAL A 10 45.76 9.47 27.05
C VAL A 10 45.93 8.42 25.95
N PHE A 11 47.14 8.36 25.42
CA PHE A 11 47.73 7.19 24.74
C PHE A 11 48.71 6.55 25.73
N LEU A 12 48.75 5.22 25.81
CA LEU A 12 49.96 4.49 26.20
C LEU A 12 49.99 3.11 25.53
N THR A 13 51.20 2.67 25.19
CA THR A 13 51.51 1.66 24.17
C THR A 13 52.41 0.54 24.71
N PHE A 14 52.33 -0.65 24.07
CA PHE A 14 53.31 -1.75 23.88
C PHE A 14 53.83 -2.69 25.00
N PHE A 15 53.78 -4.00 24.72
CA PHE A 15 54.87 -5.02 24.72
C PHE A 15 54.42 -6.20 23.80
N ILE A 16 54.98 -6.43 22.59
CA ILE A 16 56.18 -7.18 22.15
C ILE A 16 56.06 -8.74 22.14
N SER A 17 56.28 -9.26 20.91
CA SER A 17 56.89 -10.53 20.46
C SER A 17 56.09 -11.85 20.44
N GLY A 18 56.10 -12.45 19.25
CA GLY A 18 55.68 -13.82 18.98
C GLY A 18 55.69 -14.13 17.48
N PHE A 19 56.87 -14.12 16.85
CA PHE A 19 57.05 -14.66 15.50
C PHE A 19 56.86 -16.19 15.54
N LEU A 20 55.95 -16.72 14.73
CA LEU A 20 56.06 -18.07 14.20
C LEU A 20 55.55 -18.07 12.76
N HIS A 21 56.51 -18.25 11.87
CA HIS A 21 56.34 -18.36 10.43
C HIS A 21 56.06 -19.84 10.11
N VAL A 22 54.87 -20.14 9.59
CA VAL A 22 54.64 -21.36 8.81
C VAL A 22 53.93 -20.95 7.53
N GLN A 23 54.69 -20.94 6.43
CA GLN A 23 54.13 -20.94 5.08
C GLN A 23 53.56 -22.33 4.78
N GLY A 24 52.36 -22.37 4.19
CA GLY A 24 51.81 -23.59 3.63
C GLY A 24 50.42 -23.36 3.04
N LYS A 25 50.37 -23.16 1.72
CA LYS A 25 49.15 -23.10 0.91
C LYS A 25 48.26 -24.33 1.14
N GLY A 26 46.96 -24.11 1.19
CA GLY A 26 45.96 -25.18 1.09
C GLY A 26 44.59 -24.57 0.84
N LEU A 27 44.17 -24.58 -0.43
CA LEU A 27 42.80 -24.31 -0.87
C LEU A 27 41.85 -25.09 0.05
N ARG A 28 40.94 -24.37 0.73
CA ARG A 28 39.83 -25.03 1.43
C ARG A 28 39.02 -25.76 0.36
N SER A 29 38.87 -27.07 0.54
CA SER A 29 38.23 -27.94 -0.43
C SER A 29 36.76 -27.59 -0.59
N ASP A 30 36.32 -27.46 -1.84
CA ASP A 30 34.96 -27.18 -2.31
C ASP A 30 33.84 -28.11 -1.75
N ALA A 31 34.18 -29.10 -0.93
CA ALA A 31 33.24 -30.06 -0.34
C ALA A 31 32.64 -29.57 1.00
N GLU A 32 33.42 -28.93 1.89
CA GLU A 32 32.90 -28.42 3.18
C GLU A 32 32.11 -27.12 3.03
N GLU A 33 32.41 -26.31 2.02
CA GLU A 33 31.62 -25.10 1.68
C GLU A 33 30.29 -25.48 0.98
N ARG A 34 30.26 -26.61 0.27
CA ARG A 34 29.02 -27.18 -0.29
C ARG A 34 28.06 -27.70 0.77
N GLU A 35 28.56 -28.24 1.87
CA GLU A 35 27.72 -28.82 2.94
C GLU A 35 27.02 -27.74 3.79
N LEU A 36 27.63 -26.56 3.92
CA LEU A 36 26.99 -25.37 4.52
C LEU A 36 25.92 -24.73 3.62
N ILE A 37 26.10 -24.78 2.30
CA ILE A 37 25.13 -24.26 1.32
C ILE A 37 23.92 -25.21 1.18
N LEU A 38 24.15 -26.52 1.19
CA LEU A 38 23.08 -27.52 1.09
C LEU A 38 22.16 -27.53 2.33
N ASN A 39 22.67 -27.16 3.51
CA ASN A 39 21.85 -27.03 4.72
C ASN A 39 21.04 -25.72 4.82
N SER A 40 21.25 -24.74 3.92
CA SER A 40 20.40 -23.53 3.87
C SER A 40 19.10 -23.72 3.08
N CYS A 41 18.93 -24.86 2.40
CA CYS A 41 17.73 -25.18 1.60
C CYS A 41 16.80 -26.21 2.27
N GLN A 42 17.08 -26.67 3.49
CA GLN A 42 16.13 -27.50 4.27
C GLN A 42 15.05 -26.69 5.00
N GLY A 43 15.00 -25.38 4.74
CA GLY A 43 13.97 -24.46 5.22
C GLY A 43 12.90 -24.13 4.17
N CYS A 44 12.62 -24.99 3.18
CA CYS A 44 11.39 -24.89 2.37
C CYS A 44 10.15 -25.27 3.20
N GLY A 45 10.06 -24.72 4.42
CA GLY A 45 8.90 -24.74 5.27
C GLY A 45 7.98 -23.59 4.87
N MET A 46 6.72 -23.95 4.65
CA MET A 46 5.51 -23.14 4.54
C MET A 46 5.67 -21.62 4.74
N PHE A 47 5.15 -20.86 3.76
CA PHE A 47 4.99 -19.40 3.72
C PHE A 47 6.28 -18.58 3.56
N ARG A 48 6.44 -17.91 2.40
CA ARG A 48 7.06 -16.56 2.27
C ARG A 48 7.12 -16.09 0.80
N ASN A 49 6.28 -15.08 0.53
CA ASN A 49 6.39 -13.95 -0.41
C ASN A 49 7.71 -13.85 -1.20
N ARG A 50 7.68 -13.92 -2.53
CA ARG A 50 8.87 -13.79 -3.41
C ARG A 50 8.63 -12.77 -4.53
N MET A 51 9.53 -11.81 -4.75
CA MET A 51 9.66 -11.01 -6.00
C MET A 51 10.97 -10.16 -6.10
N ARG A 52 11.88 -10.50 -7.05
CA ARG A 52 13.05 -9.69 -7.52
C ARG A 52 13.26 -9.74 -9.07
N ARG A 53 13.97 -8.74 -9.63
CA ARG A 53 14.18 -8.37 -11.07
C ARG A 53 15.19 -9.23 -11.87
N ILE A 54 14.90 -9.48 -13.16
CA ILE A 54 15.81 -9.98 -14.23
C ILE A 54 15.99 -8.94 -15.38
N GLN A 55 17.15 -8.89 -16.06
CA GLN A 55 17.49 -8.12 -17.29
C GLN A 55 18.54 -8.87 -18.12
N PRO A 56 18.86 -8.45 -19.36
CA PRO A 56 18.04 -8.29 -20.55
C PRO A 56 18.36 -9.34 -21.66
N ASP A 57 19.17 -10.36 -21.38
CA ASP A 57 19.54 -11.43 -22.32
C ASP A 57 19.23 -12.86 -21.84
N ASP A 58 18.47 -13.03 -20.74
CA ASP A 58 18.24 -14.35 -20.14
C ASP A 58 17.17 -15.19 -20.86
N SER A 59 17.64 -16.21 -21.58
CA SER A 59 16.91 -17.47 -21.77
C SER A 59 17.07 -18.32 -20.51
N CYS A 60 16.27 -18.02 -19.48
CA CYS A 60 15.94 -18.93 -18.38
C CYS A 60 17.05 -19.86 -17.86
N VAL A 61 17.78 -19.44 -16.83
CA VAL A 61 18.71 -20.34 -16.14
C VAL A 61 18.47 -20.31 -14.63
N GLU A 62 18.00 -21.44 -14.12
CA GLU A 62 18.23 -21.86 -12.75
C GLU A 62 19.72 -21.68 -12.38
N GLN A 63 20.05 -20.73 -11.51
CA GLN A 63 21.26 -20.73 -10.68
C GLN A 63 21.34 -19.44 -9.85
N CYS A 64 21.19 -19.56 -8.52
CA CYS A 64 21.65 -18.52 -7.61
C CYS A 64 23.21 -18.51 -7.67
N ARG A 65 23.82 -17.48 -8.27
CA ARG A 65 25.29 -17.28 -8.33
C ARG A 65 25.71 -15.83 -8.09
N PRO A 66 26.87 -15.58 -7.44
CA PRO A 66 27.29 -14.24 -7.06
C PRO A 66 27.84 -13.48 -8.27
N ILE A 67 27.36 -12.26 -8.51
CA ILE A 67 27.99 -11.31 -9.42
C ILE A 67 28.99 -10.47 -8.61
N GLY A 68 30.21 -10.37 -9.11
CA GLY A 68 31.39 -9.90 -8.38
C GLY A 68 31.31 -8.54 -7.69
N PHE A 69 32.04 -8.46 -6.56
CA PHE A 69 32.59 -7.28 -5.87
C PHE A 69 31.76 -5.98 -5.96
N ARG A 70 30.58 -5.97 -5.35
CA ARG A 70 30.13 -4.91 -4.44
C ARG A 70 28.90 -5.38 -3.66
N LEU A 71 29.01 -5.27 -2.34
CA LEU A 71 28.06 -5.74 -1.34
C LEU A 71 26.73 -4.97 -1.43
N THR A 72 25.65 -5.63 -1.85
CA THR A 72 24.29 -5.31 -1.37
C THR A 72 23.53 -6.63 -1.11
N PRO A 73 22.92 -6.83 0.07
CA PRO A 73 22.33 -8.10 0.47
C PRO A 73 20.85 -8.16 0.11
N ASP A 74 20.49 -8.58 -1.11
CA ASP A 74 19.10 -8.95 -1.43
C ASP A 74 19.11 -10.10 -2.45
N TRP A 75 19.01 -11.34 -1.97
CA TRP A 75 18.91 -12.55 -2.80
C TRP A 75 17.46 -13.03 -2.86
N GLU A 76 16.98 -13.42 -4.04
CA GLU A 76 15.72 -14.17 -4.20
C GLU A 76 15.90 -15.23 -5.30
N CYS A 77 15.31 -16.41 -5.11
CA CYS A 77 15.41 -17.56 -6.03
C CYS A 77 13.99 -17.98 -6.54
N GLY A 78 13.87 -18.34 -7.82
CA GLY A 78 12.69 -18.94 -8.47
C GLY A 78 13.03 -19.45 -9.90
N THR A 79 12.29 -20.44 -10.42
CA THR A 79 12.51 -21.07 -11.73
C THR A 79 11.74 -20.38 -12.86
N CYS A 80 12.07 -20.60 -14.13
CA CYS A 80 11.40 -19.89 -15.23
C CYS A 80 9.94 -20.28 -15.50
N ASP A 81 9.53 -21.48 -15.10
CA ASP A 81 8.13 -21.90 -15.16
C ASP A 81 7.33 -21.23 -14.04
N GLU A 82 7.96 -20.99 -12.90
CA GLU A 82 7.42 -20.25 -11.75
C GLU A 82 7.11 -18.76 -12.03
N TRP A 83 7.67 -18.15 -13.08
CA TRP A 83 7.37 -16.76 -13.47
C TRP A 83 6.35 -16.64 -14.62
N ASN A 84 5.96 -17.77 -15.23
CA ASN A 84 5.05 -17.83 -16.37
C ASN A 84 3.72 -18.54 -16.04
N GLN A 85 3.52 -19.00 -14.80
CA GLN A 85 2.30 -19.68 -14.34
C GLN A 85 1.56 -18.82 -13.32
N SER A 86 0.23 -18.79 -13.42
CA SER A 86 -0.70 -18.29 -12.38
C SER A 86 -0.55 -19.20 -11.17
N TYR A 87 -0.25 -18.66 -9.99
CA TYR A 87 -0.30 -19.46 -8.78
C TYR A 87 -1.72 -19.50 -8.25
N PRO A 88 -2.20 -20.66 -7.77
CA PRO A 88 -3.49 -20.69 -7.13
C PRO A 88 -3.44 -19.92 -5.80
N GLY A 89 -4.35 -18.97 -5.65
CA GLY A 89 -4.59 -18.21 -4.42
C GLY A 89 -4.07 -16.77 -4.50
N PHE A 90 -4.76 -15.87 -3.81
CA PHE A 90 -4.47 -14.44 -3.89
C PHE A 90 -3.10 -14.06 -3.29
N ASP A 91 -2.30 -13.27 -4.03
CA ASP A 91 -1.06 -12.68 -3.53
C ASP A 91 -0.88 -11.19 -3.88
N THR A 92 -0.57 -10.42 -2.84
CA THR A 92 -0.15 -9.03 -2.99
C THR A 92 1.34 -8.92 -3.27
N THR A 93 1.64 -8.62 -4.52
CA THR A 93 3.01 -8.41 -4.95
C THR A 93 3.48 -6.98 -4.66
N LEU A 94 4.50 -6.83 -3.80
CA LEU A 94 5.09 -5.52 -3.49
C LEU A 94 6.38 -5.24 -4.25
N ASN A 95 6.44 -4.11 -4.96
CA ASN A 95 7.67 -3.55 -5.49
C ASN A 95 8.28 -2.55 -4.49
N LEU A 96 9.20 -3.05 -3.67
CA LEU A 96 9.87 -2.30 -2.59
C LEU A 96 11.22 -1.71 -3.01
N ARG A 97 11.54 -1.60 -4.31
CA ARG A 97 12.90 -1.24 -4.74
C ARG A 97 13.38 0.13 -4.26
N ASN A 98 12.45 1.05 -4.02
CA ASN A 98 12.76 2.38 -3.55
C ASN A 98 12.72 2.49 -2.02
N VAL A 99 12.35 1.42 -1.30
CA VAL A 99 12.41 1.33 0.16
C VAL A 99 13.77 0.75 0.57
N ARG A 100 14.66 1.61 1.06
CA ARG A 100 16.05 1.25 1.42
C ARG A 100 16.16 0.55 2.77
N ASP A 101 15.30 0.91 3.71
CA ASP A 101 15.31 0.36 5.06
C ASP A 101 14.68 -1.04 5.10
N SER A 102 15.42 -2.02 5.61
CA SER A 102 14.96 -3.41 5.69
C SER A 102 13.84 -3.66 6.70
N GLN A 103 13.79 -2.88 7.78
CA GLN A 103 12.71 -2.93 8.77
C GLN A 103 11.43 -2.37 8.15
N LEU A 104 11.49 -1.23 7.45
CA LEU A 104 10.33 -0.69 6.73
C LEU A 104 9.81 -1.67 5.68
N ARG A 105 10.71 -2.32 4.91
CA ARG A 105 10.32 -3.38 3.96
C ARG A 105 9.55 -4.52 4.63
N THR A 106 9.87 -4.84 5.88
CA THR A 106 9.17 -5.89 6.65
C THR A 106 7.76 -5.45 7.02
N VAL A 107 7.60 -4.20 7.48
CA VAL A 107 6.29 -3.63 7.82
C VAL A 107 5.34 -3.66 6.62
N PHE A 108 5.79 -3.20 5.45
CA PHE A 108 4.98 -3.26 4.23
C PHE A 108 4.55 -4.70 3.88
N ARG A 109 5.45 -5.68 4.02
CA ARG A 109 5.15 -7.09 3.76
C ARG A 109 4.17 -7.67 4.77
N ASN A 110 4.24 -7.25 6.03
CA ASN A 110 3.29 -7.68 7.06
C ASN A 110 1.88 -7.18 6.73
N ALA A 111 1.74 -5.90 6.35
CA ALA A 111 0.46 -5.34 5.94
C ALA A 111 -0.13 -6.06 4.72
N ALA A 112 0.68 -6.33 3.69
CA ALA A 112 0.27 -7.15 2.56
C ALA A 112 -0.15 -8.57 2.96
N THR A 113 0.54 -9.18 3.94
CA THR A 113 0.22 -10.51 4.46
C THR A 113 -1.12 -10.50 5.22
N GLU A 114 -1.44 -9.45 5.98
CA GLU A 114 -2.76 -9.30 6.61
C GLU A 114 -3.86 -9.26 5.56
N TRP A 115 -3.67 -8.48 4.49
CA TRP A 115 -4.62 -8.42 3.39
C TRP A 115 -4.76 -9.73 2.61
N ASN A 116 -3.69 -10.50 2.41
CA ASN A 116 -3.74 -11.84 1.80
C ASN A 116 -4.48 -12.88 2.68
N GLN A 117 -4.72 -12.60 3.96
CA GLN A 117 -5.61 -13.44 4.80
C GLN A 117 -7.08 -13.10 4.58
N VAL A 118 -7.36 -11.85 4.18
CA VAL A 118 -8.72 -11.37 3.90
C VAL A 118 -9.16 -11.79 2.51
N ILE A 119 -8.35 -11.55 1.48
CA ILE A 119 -8.68 -11.93 0.10
C ILE A 119 -8.12 -13.32 -0.15
N THR A 120 -8.99 -14.27 -0.47
CA THR A 120 -8.63 -15.70 -0.57
C THR A 120 -8.77 -16.25 -1.97
N GLY A 121 -9.64 -15.66 -2.81
CA GLY A 121 -9.78 -16.11 -4.19
C GLY A 121 -8.74 -15.52 -5.12
N ASP A 122 -8.19 -16.40 -5.93
CA ASP A 122 -7.26 -16.12 -7.02
C ASP A 122 -7.90 -15.22 -8.10
N LEU A 123 -7.15 -14.25 -8.62
CA LEU A 123 -7.53 -13.42 -9.76
C LEU A 123 -6.68 -13.77 -10.99
N PRO A 124 -7.25 -13.77 -12.20
CA PRO A 124 -6.52 -14.17 -13.39
C PRO A 124 -5.23 -13.37 -13.62
N SER A 125 -4.06 -13.98 -13.78
CA SER A 125 -2.86 -13.20 -14.06
C SER A 125 -2.97 -12.42 -15.39
N ILE A 126 -2.48 -11.18 -15.42
CA ILE A 126 -2.51 -10.33 -16.62
C ILE A 126 -1.09 -9.99 -17.07
N GLN A 127 -0.82 -10.23 -18.34
CA GLN A 127 0.39 -9.73 -18.99
C GLN A 127 0.21 -8.26 -19.39
N LEU A 128 0.93 -7.34 -18.73
CA LEU A 128 0.97 -5.93 -19.13
C LEU A 128 2.00 -5.70 -20.26
N PRO A 129 1.59 -5.14 -21.42
CA PRO A 129 2.53 -4.82 -22.49
C PRO A 129 3.48 -3.71 -22.07
N ALA A 130 4.67 -3.68 -22.69
CA ALA A 130 5.71 -2.71 -22.36
C ALA A 130 5.25 -1.25 -22.47
N THR A 131 4.31 -0.93 -23.38
CA THR A 131 3.70 0.39 -23.52
C THR A 131 2.84 0.77 -22.31
N ALA A 132 1.98 -0.13 -21.83
CA ALA A 132 1.17 0.11 -20.63
C ALA A 132 2.04 0.29 -19.38
N LYS A 133 3.14 -0.45 -19.28
CA LYS A 133 4.11 -0.28 -18.18
C LYS A 133 4.71 1.12 -18.11
N GLN A 134 4.81 1.84 -19.23
CA GLN A 134 5.31 3.22 -19.25
C GLN A 134 4.30 4.21 -18.67
N GLN A 135 3.02 3.83 -18.58
CA GLN A 135 1.98 4.67 -18.01
C GLN A 135 2.01 4.66 -16.47
N SER A 136 2.74 3.72 -15.85
CA SER A 136 2.80 3.67 -14.39
C SER A 136 3.60 4.82 -13.79
N ARG A 137 3.08 5.37 -12.70
CA ARG A 137 3.62 6.52 -11.96
C ARG A 137 4.32 6.13 -10.70
N PHE A 138 3.81 5.12 -10.03
CA PHE A 138 4.40 4.61 -8.81
C PHE A 138 5.58 3.68 -9.10
N CYS A 139 5.59 3.06 -10.29
CA CYS A 139 6.63 2.14 -10.72
C CYS A 139 7.36 2.66 -11.95
N THR A 140 8.68 2.45 -11.99
CA THR A 140 9.37 2.47 -13.29
C THR A 140 8.87 1.30 -14.14
N ALA A 141 8.63 1.51 -15.44
CA ALA A 141 8.19 0.45 -16.37
C ALA A 141 9.03 -0.83 -16.27
N ARG A 142 10.32 -0.60 -16.05
CA ARG A 142 11.39 -1.58 -15.98
C ARG A 142 11.33 -2.38 -14.65
N SER A 143 10.53 -1.94 -13.69
CA SER A 143 10.30 -2.59 -12.39
C SER A 143 9.01 -3.37 -12.29
N ILE A 144 8.11 -3.18 -13.25
CA ILE A 144 6.85 -3.94 -13.37
C ILE A 144 7.16 -5.30 -14.01
N PRO A 145 6.76 -6.43 -13.37
CA PRO A 145 6.92 -7.76 -13.92
C PRO A 145 6.15 -7.93 -15.24
N ARG A 146 6.52 -8.92 -16.06
CA ARG A 146 5.87 -9.17 -17.35
C ARG A 146 4.40 -9.58 -17.17
N VAL A 147 4.16 -10.43 -16.19
CA VAL A 147 2.84 -10.89 -15.74
C VAL A 147 2.64 -10.33 -14.34
N ILE A 148 1.45 -9.81 -14.08
CA ILE A 148 0.99 -9.47 -12.74
C ILE A 148 0.00 -10.56 -12.34
N ASP A 149 0.35 -11.32 -11.32
CA ASP A 149 -0.58 -12.18 -10.60
C ASP A 149 -1.31 -11.32 -9.56
N ASP A 150 -2.62 -11.51 -9.42
CA ASP A 150 -3.52 -10.78 -8.52
C ASP A 150 -3.40 -9.26 -8.52
N ILE A 151 -2.44 -8.70 -7.79
CA ILE A 151 -2.21 -7.27 -7.71
C ILE A 151 -0.73 -6.92 -7.48
N LEU A 152 -0.27 -5.89 -8.20
CA LEU A 152 1.02 -5.26 -7.98
C LEU A 152 0.87 -3.90 -7.27
N ILE A 153 1.58 -3.72 -6.15
CA ILE A 153 1.66 -2.45 -5.44
C ILE A 153 3.09 -1.93 -5.45
N CYS A 154 3.27 -0.72 -5.98
CA CYS A 154 4.55 -0.03 -6.03
C CYS A 154 4.72 0.89 -4.82
N VAL A 155 5.75 0.64 -4.00
CA VAL A 155 5.96 1.38 -2.75
C VAL A 155 7.15 2.32 -2.89
N ASN A 156 6.94 3.58 -2.51
CA ASN A 156 7.96 4.61 -2.48
C ASN A 156 8.00 5.28 -1.10
N VAL A 157 9.21 5.49 -0.58
CA VAL A 157 9.46 6.35 0.58
C VAL A 157 10.41 7.41 0.08
N GLN A 158 9.95 8.66 0.01
CA GLN A 158 10.66 9.77 -0.63
C GLN A 158 10.13 11.10 -0.09
N PRO A 159 10.85 12.22 -0.28
CA PRO A 159 10.33 13.53 0.13
C PRO A 159 9.00 13.86 -0.55
N ILE A 160 8.04 14.37 0.23
CA ILE A 160 6.79 14.96 -0.29
C ILE A 160 6.79 16.45 0.01
N ASP A 161 6.66 16.83 1.28
CA ASP A 161 6.52 18.20 1.76
C ASP A 161 7.33 18.51 3.03
N GLY A 162 7.99 17.52 3.61
CA GLY A 162 8.77 17.66 4.83
C GLY A 162 7.96 17.20 6.04
N PRO A 163 8.34 17.58 7.26
CA PRO A 163 7.63 17.11 8.45
C PRO A 163 6.21 17.68 8.55
N GLY A 164 5.23 16.79 8.74
CA GLY A 164 3.80 17.11 8.78
C GLY A 164 3.24 17.47 7.40
N GLY A 165 1.97 17.84 7.34
CA GLY A 165 1.31 17.89 6.04
C GLY A 165 1.10 16.47 5.54
N VAL A 166 1.56 16.14 4.32
CA VAL A 166 1.26 14.84 3.67
C VAL A 166 2.15 13.72 4.20
N LEU A 167 1.54 12.80 4.95
CA LEU A 167 2.19 11.60 5.46
C LEU A 167 2.35 10.52 4.39
N GLY A 168 1.38 10.42 3.47
CA GLY A 168 1.41 9.45 2.40
C GLY A 168 0.28 9.58 1.40
N GLN A 169 0.30 8.74 0.38
CA GLN A 169 -0.72 8.67 -0.66
C GLN A 169 -0.75 7.31 -1.32
N ALA A 170 -1.90 6.85 -1.80
CA ALA A 170 -2.01 5.59 -2.53
C ALA A 170 -3.20 5.53 -3.49
N GLY A 171 -3.24 4.53 -4.36
CA GLY A 171 -4.42 4.30 -5.18
C GLY A 171 -4.23 3.26 -6.27
N ALA A 172 -5.34 2.82 -6.84
CA ALA A 172 -5.37 1.97 -8.02
C ALA A 172 -5.01 2.77 -9.28
N GLU A 173 -4.22 2.16 -10.16
CA GLU A 173 -3.75 2.77 -11.41
C GLU A 173 -4.23 1.99 -12.64
N PHE A 174 -4.35 0.67 -12.51
CA PHE A 174 -4.93 -0.21 -13.52
C PHE A 174 -6.00 -1.10 -12.89
N ILE A 175 -7.05 -1.36 -13.66
CA ILE A 175 -8.10 -2.32 -13.32
C ILE A 175 -8.19 -3.42 -14.37
N ARG A 176 -8.73 -4.56 -13.96
CA ARG A 176 -9.14 -5.67 -14.82
C ARG A 176 -10.40 -5.24 -15.58
N ARG A 177 -10.45 -5.36 -16.91
CA ARG A 177 -11.60 -4.88 -17.68
C ARG A 177 -12.88 -5.63 -17.40
N ASP A 178 -12.79 -6.94 -17.22
CA ASP A 178 -13.96 -7.81 -17.09
C ASP A 178 -14.63 -7.68 -15.71
N SER A 179 -13.82 -7.48 -14.67
CA SER A 179 -14.31 -7.39 -13.29
C SER A 179 -14.26 -5.98 -12.72
N SER A 180 -13.52 -5.03 -13.30
CA SER A 180 -13.22 -3.72 -12.69
C SER A 180 -12.52 -3.81 -11.32
N ILE A 181 -11.89 -4.94 -11.01
CA ILE A 181 -11.06 -5.11 -9.81
C ILE A 181 -9.66 -4.54 -10.10
N PRO A 182 -9.02 -3.81 -9.17
CA PRO A 182 -7.65 -3.35 -9.32
C PRO A 182 -6.67 -4.47 -9.69
N LEU A 183 -5.83 -4.17 -10.68
CA LEU A 183 -4.72 -5.01 -11.15
C LEU A 183 -3.39 -4.48 -10.61
N MET A 184 -3.27 -3.17 -10.47
CA MET A 184 -2.03 -2.53 -10.10
C MET A 184 -2.32 -1.15 -9.52
N GLY A 185 -1.52 -0.76 -8.54
CA GLY A 185 -1.51 0.58 -7.99
C GLY A 185 -0.19 0.88 -7.32
N GLY A 186 -0.18 1.88 -6.46
CA GLY A 186 0.99 2.16 -5.65
C GLY A 186 0.70 3.12 -4.53
N MET A 187 1.76 3.37 -3.76
CA MET A 187 1.73 4.15 -2.54
C MET A 187 3.07 4.87 -2.36
N VAL A 188 3.01 6.06 -1.79
CA VAL A 188 4.15 6.94 -1.49
C VAL A 188 4.00 7.44 -0.06
N PHE A 189 5.04 7.35 0.76
CA PHE A 189 5.06 7.91 2.12
C PHE A 189 6.15 8.98 2.21
N ASP A 190 5.88 10.09 2.92
CA ASP A 190 6.90 11.12 3.14
C ASP A 190 7.98 10.56 4.07
N GLU A 191 9.21 10.49 3.54
CA GLU A 191 10.37 10.07 4.31
C GLU A 191 10.63 10.92 5.56
N ALA A 192 10.18 12.18 5.58
CA ALA A 192 10.32 13.08 6.72
C ALA A 192 9.41 12.69 7.91
N ASP A 193 8.32 11.96 7.65
CA ASP A 193 7.31 11.61 8.65
C ASP A 193 7.32 10.15 9.08
N VAL A 194 8.02 9.28 8.35
CA VAL A 194 8.09 7.84 8.68
C VAL A 194 8.56 7.60 10.12
N ASP A 195 9.65 8.25 10.53
CA ASP A 195 10.19 8.05 11.89
C ASP A 195 9.20 8.51 12.98
N PHE A 196 8.43 9.57 12.71
CA PHE A 196 7.39 10.04 13.60
C PHE A 196 6.24 9.04 13.67
N MET A 197 5.70 8.59 12.52
CA MET A 197 4.62 7.61 12.47
C MET A 197 5.00 6.29 13.14
N VAL A 198 6.24 5.83 12.96
CA VAL A 198 6.76 4.63 13.63
C VAL A 198 6.85 4.83 15.14
N GLN A 199 7.31 6.00 15.61
CA GLN A 199 7.38 6.31 17.04
C GLN A 199 6.00 6.44 17.69
N GLN A 200 5.01 6.97 16.97
CA GLN A 200 3.62 7.05 17.43
C GLN A 200 2.90 5.70 17.34
N GLY A 201 3.47 4.71 16.65
CA GLY A 201 2.88 3.40 16.47
C GLY A 201 1.62 3.42 15.58
N ILE A 202 1.60 4.30 14.57
CA ILE A 202 0.48 4.45 13.63
C ILE A 202 0.86 4.05 12.19
N PHE A 203 2.15 3.82 11.92
CA PHE A 203 2.65 3.60 10.56
C PHE A 203 2.08 2.31 9.94
N ASP A 204 1.98 1.24 10.73
CA ASP A 204 1.48 -0.06 10.28
C ASP A 204 0.02 0.06 9.81
N GLU A 205 -0.79 0.83 10.53
CA GLU A 205 -2.21 1.03 10.26
C GLU A 205 -2.43 1.98 9.08
N VAL A 206 -1.63 3.04 8.93
CA VAL A 206 -1.66 3.89 7.74
C VAL A 206 -1.30 3.06 6.50
N ILE A 207 -0.32 2.16 6.58
CA ILE A 207 0.00 1.25 5.47
C ILE A 207 -1.18 0.33 5.14
N LEU A 208 -1.82 -0.25 6.15
CA LEU A 208 -2.99 -1.11 5.95
C LEU A 208 -4.13 -0.35 5.26
N HIS A 209 -4.41 0.89 5.70
CA HIS A 209 -5.40 1.79 5.12
C HIS A 209 -5.10 2.08 3.63
N GLU A 210 -3.86 2.49 3.32
CA GLU A 210 -3.43 2.78 1.96
C GLU A 210 -3.54 1.59 1.02
N ILE A 211 -3.22 0.38 1.48
CA ILE A 211 -3.40 -0.83 0.67
C ILE A 211 -4.90 -1.06 0.39
N GLY A 212 -5.79 -0.78 1.34
CA GLY A 212 -7.25 -0.85 1.13
C GLY A 212 -7.71 0.06 -0.02
N HIS A 213 -7.16 1.27 -0.12
CA HIS A 213 -7.42 2.16 -1.24
C HIS A 213 -6.89 1.63 -2.58
N VAL A 214 -5.72 0.97 -2.59
CA VAL A 214 -5.19 0.29 -3.78
C VAL A 214 -6.10 -0.86 -4.22
N TYR A 215 -6.76 -1.56 -3.30
CA TYR A 215 -7.75 -2.60 -3.62
C TYR A 215 -9.10 -2.09 -4.09
N GLY A 216 -9.33 -0.78 -4.02
CA GLY A 216 -10.53 -0.16 -4.58
C GLY A 216 -11.59 0.17 -3.53
N ILE A 217 -11.24 0.20 -2.25
CA ILE A 217 -12.10 0.76 -1.21
C ILE A 217 -12.05 2.29 -1.33
N ASN A 218 -12.73 2.83 -2.34
CA ASN A 218 -12.76 4.26 -2.62
C ASN A 218 -13.96 4.62 -3.52
N GLY A 219 -14.36 5.89 -3.51
CA GLY A 219 -15.59 6.35 -4.16
C GLY A 219 -15.68 6.08 -5.66
N ALA A 220 -14.58 6.20 -6.42
CA ALA A 220 -14.65 5.95 -7.87
C ALA A 220 -14.77 4.47 -8.21
N ILE A 221 -14.05 3.57 -7.53
CA ILE A 221 -14.23 2.13 -7.77
C ILE A 221 -15.63 1.73 -7.34
N TRP A 222 -16.13 2.21 -6.19
CA TRP A 222 -17.52 1.99 -5.78
C TRP A 222 -18.51 2.48 -6.84
N LYS A 223 -18.28 3.66 -7.42
CA LYS A 223 -19.12 4.19 -8.51
C LYS A 223 -19.04 3.35 -9.79
N ILE A 224 -17.84 2.95 -10.21
CA ILE A 224 -17.62 2.07 -11.37
C ILE A 224 -18.35 0.73 -11.18
N LYS A 225 -18.41 0.24 -9.94
CA LYS A 225 -19.09 -0.99 -9.54
C LYS A 225 -20.59 -0.83 -9.29
N GLY A 226 -21.11 0.39 -9.27
CA GLY A 226 -22.52 0.67 -8.92
C GLY A 226 -22.86 0.42 -7.45
N LEU A 227 -21.85 0.45 -6.57
CA LEU A 227 -21.98 0.30 -5.12
C LEU A 227 -22.38 1.61 -4.44
N THR A 228 -22.13 2.74 -5.09
CA THR A 228 -22.65 4.06 -4.68
C THR A 228 -23.45 4.73 -5.78
N ASP A 229 -24.46 5.51 -5.39
CA ASP A 229 -25.28 6.31 -6.31
C ASP A 229 -24.51 7.51 -6.91
N SER A 230 -23.47 7.98 -6.25
CA SER A 230 -22.71 9.17 -6.59
C SER A 230 -21.28 9.11 -6.05
N THR A 231 -20.36 9.85 -6.66
CA THR A 231 -19.04 10.18 -6.10
C THR A 231 -19.05 11.53 -5.36
N GLN A 232 -20.19 12.21 -5.38
CA GLN A 232 -20.45 13.47 -4.71
C GLN A 232 -21.58 13.28 -3.71
N ARG A 233 -21.62 14.12 -2.67
CA ARG A 233 -22.61 14.02 -1.61
C ARG A 233 -24.04 14.29 -2.12
N PRO A 234 -25.06 13.60 -1.58
CA PRO A 234 -24.93 12.38 -0.78
C PRO A 234 -24.49 11.21 -1.67
N CYS A 235 -23.55 10.41 -1.16
CA CYS A 235 -22.96 9.26 -1.87
C CYS A 235 -23.33 7.96 -1.15
N ASN A 236 -24.59 7.61 -1.26
CA ASN A 236 -25.16 6.52 -0.49
C ASN A 236 -24.65 5.19 -1.02
N TYR A 237 -24.24 4.32 -0.09
CA TYR A 237 -23.91 2.95 -0.44
C TYR A 237 -25.19 2.15 -0.74
N LYS A 238 -25.04 1.14 -1.59
CA LYS A 238 -26.09 0.22 -2.01
C LYS A 238 -26.64 -0.54 -0.80
N LEU A 239 -27.96 -0.53 -0.62
CA LEU A 239 -28.62 -1.19 0.50
C LEU A 239 -28.53 -2.72 0.42
N ASP A 240 -28.73 -3.28 -0.77
CA ASP A 240 -28.60 -4.71 -1.06
C ASP A 240 -27.13 -5.05 -1.39
N SER A 241 -26.29 -4.99 -0.35
CA SER A 241 -24.86 -5.29 -0.40
C SER A 241 -24.40 -6.08 0.83
N ALA A 242 -23.24 -6.73 0.75
CA ALA A 242 -22.62 -7.44 1.86
C ALA A 242 -22.24 -6.45 2.98
N ALA A 243 -21.61 -5.32 2.64
CA ALA A 243 -21.21 -4.30 3.62
C ALA A 243 -22.41 -3.70 4.37
N SER A 244 -23.50 -3.41 3.65
CA SER A 244 -24.76 -2.95 4.25
C SER A 244 -25.42 -4.02 5.13
N THR A 245 -25.23 -5.31 4.83
CA THR A 245 -25.72 -6.40 5.69
C THR A 245 -24.93 -6.48 6.99
N GLU A 246 -23.60 -6.43 6.94
CA GLU A 246 -22.74 -6.39 8.13
C GLU A 246 -23.00 -5.16 8.98
N TRP A 247 -23.23 -4.00 8.35
CA TRP A 247 -23.65 -2.79 9.04
C TRP A 247 -24.93 -3.00 9.84
N GLN A 248 -25.96 -3.59 9.23
CA GLN A 248 -27.22 -3.87 9.91
C GLN A 248 -27.05 -4.83 11.10
N ILE A 249 -26.17 -5.83 10.98
CA ILE A 249 -25.86 -6.77 12.06
C ILE A 249 -25.15 -6.06 13.21
N LEU A 250 -24.14 -5.23 12.89
CA LEU A 250 -23.31 -4.54 13.89
C LEU A 250 -24.06 -3.42 14.61
N SER A 251 -24.87 -2.65 13.87
CA SER A 251 -25.59 -1.47 14.40
C SER A 251 -27.00 -1.77 14.89
N GLY A 252 -27.63 -2.83 14.40
CA GLY A 252 -29.06 -3.07 14.58
C GLY A 252 -29.96 -2.20 13.68
N CYS A 253 -29.38 -1.35 12.81
CA CYS A 253 -30.12 -0.43 11.94
C CYS A 253 -30.68 -1.10 10.69
N VAL A 254 -31.64 -2.02 10.88
CA VAL A 254 -32.29 -2.77 9.80
C VAL A 254 -32.86 -1.85 8.72
N GLY A 255 -32.58 -2.18 7.45
CA GLY A 255 -33.09 -1.43 6.30
C GLY A 255 -32.26 -0.20 5.93
N THR A 256 -31.08 -0.03 6.51
CA THR A 256 -30.13 1.05 6.17
C THR A 256 -28.87 0.50 5.53
N SER A 257 -28.27 1.27 4.62
CA SER A 257 -26.96 0.94 4.06
C SER A 257 -25.83 1.38 5.00
N ILE A 258 -24.65 0.81 4.80
CA ILE A 258 -23.44 1.26 5.51
C ILE A 258 -23.26 2.76 5.30
N PRO A 259 -23.05 3.54 6.38
CA PRO A 259 -22.90 4.99 6.27
C PRO A 259 -21.54 5.34 5.66
N ILE A 260 -21.59 6.12 4.59
CA ILE A 260 -20.42 6.66 3.90
C ILE A 260 -20.21 8.09 4.38
N GLU A 261 -18.94 8.45 4.56
CA GLU A 261 -18.54 9.77 5.03
C GLU A 261 -19.12 10.87 4.14
N ASN A 262 -19.90 11.76 4.74
CA ASN A 262 -20.51 12.92 4.09
C ASN A 262 -19.95 14.25 4.62
N ASP A 263 -19.02 14.21 5.58
CA ASP A 263 -18.28 15.35 6.09
C ASP A 263 -16.88 15.46 5.46
N GLY A 264 -16.12 16.47 5.88
CA GLY A 264 -14.74 16.71 5.43
C GLY A 264 -14.65 17.39 4.07
N GLY A 265 -13.53 17.21 3.36
CA GLY A 265 -13.32 17.78 2.02
C GLY A 265 -13.69 16.79 0.89
N PRO A 266 -13.51 17.21 -0.39
CA PRO A 266 -13.70 16.36 -1.56
C PRO A 266 -12.95 15.03 -1.51
N GLY A 267 -11.88 14.94 -0.71
CA GLY A 267 -11.19 13.69 -0.52
C GLY A 267 -11.59 12.83 0.68
N THR A 268 -12.25 13.38 1.69
CA THR A 268 -12.70 12.52 2.79
C THR A 268 -14.09 11.97 2.47
N SER A 269 -15.00 12.83 2.02
CA SER A 269 -16.34 12.36 1.71
C SER A 269 -16.38 11.41 0.54
N CYS A 270 -17.34 10.48 0.58
CA CYS A 270 -17.63 9.55 -0.51
C CYS A 270 -16.56 8.53 -0.83
N SER A 271 -15.49 8.47 -0.02
CA SER A 271 -14.41 7.49 -0.18
C SER A 271 -14.05 6.75 1.12
N HIS A 272 -14.73 7.06 2.22
CA HIS A 272 -14.54 6.45 3.53
C HIS A 272 -15.85 6.03 4.13
N PHE A 273 -15.75 5.15 5.12
CA PHE A 273 -16.83 4.98 6.08
C PHE A 273 -16.99 6.22 6.95
N ASP A 274 -18.23 6.51 7.32
CA ASP A 274 -18.59 7.63 8.18
C ASP A 274 -17.96 7.47 9.58
N GLU A 275 -17.07 8.38 9.95
CA GLU A 275 -16.30 8.30 11.19
C GLU A 275 -17.18 8.48 12.45
N LEU A 276 -18.28 9.23 12.34
CA LEU A 276 -19.22 9.41 13.44
C LEU A 276 -19.99 8.14 13.77
N SER A 277 -20.26 7.31 12.76
CA SER A 277 -20.98 6.05 12.89
C SER A 277 -20.04 4.87 13.19
N LEU A 278 -18.85 4.87 12.60
CA LEU A 278 -17.89 3.76 12.57
C LEU A 278 -16.54 4.16 13.16
N THR A 279 -16.57 4.81 14.32
CA THR A 279 -15.39 5.35 14.99
C THR A 279 -14.24 4.33 15.05
N ASN A 280 -13.07 4.72 14.54
CA ASN A 280 -11.84 3.93 14.56
C ASN A 280 -11.91 2.60 13.75
N GLU A 281 -12.77 2.52 12.75
CA GLU A 281 -12.70 1.48 11.71
C GLU A 281 -11.52 1.80 10.76
N LEU A 282 -10.88 0.76 10.19
CA LEU A 282 -9.70 0.94 9.33
C LEU A 282 -9.91 1.95 8.20
N MET A 283 -11.07 1.95 7.53
CA MET A 283 -11.34 2.71 6.32
C MET A 283 -12.15 3.98 6.57
N THR A 284 -12.14 4.50 7.80
CA THR A 284 -12.59 5.88 8.06
C THR A 284 -11.48 6.88 7.70
N GLY A 285 -11.86 8.11 7.36
CA GLY A 285 -10.92 9.12 6.90
C GLY A 285 -10.07 9.78 8.00
N PHE A 286 -10.15 9.30 9.24
CA PHE A 286 -9.55 9.93 10.40
C PHE A 286 -9.00 8.87 11.38
N VAL A 287 -7.71 8.95 11.67
CA VAL A 287 -7.10 8.13 12.71
C VAL A 287 -7.20 8.87 14.04
N ARG A 288 -7.78 8.22 15.05
CA ARG A 288 -7.86 8.74 16.42
C ARG A 288 -6.72 8.21 17.28
N ASN A 289 -6.72 8.53 18.57
CA ASN A 289 -5.84 7.96 19.58
C ASN A 289 -6.15 6.48 19.91
N ALA A 290 -6.49 5.68 18.90
CA ALA A 290 -6.72 4.26 18.97
C ALA A 290 -6.26 3.62 17.65
N VAL A 291 -5.89 2.35 17.70
CA VAL A 291 -5.43 1.59 16.54
C VAL A 291 -6.64 1.29 15.64
N PRO A 292 -6.68 1.80 14.38
CA PRO A 292 -7.77 1.49 13.46
C PRO A 292 -7.98 -0.02 13.27
N THR A 293 -9.23 -0.45 13.21
CA THR A 293 -9.59 -1.87 13.19
C THR A 293 -10.16 -2.29 11.84
N MET A 294 -9.52 -3.24 11.18
CA MET A 294 -10.06 -3.88 9.97
C MET A 294 -11.25 -4.77 10.33
N SER A 295 -12.45 -4.24 10.21
CA SER A 295 -13.67 -4.92 10.64
C SER A 295 -14.29 -5.79 9.54
N ARG A 296 -15.36 -6.50 9.88
CA ARG A 296 -16.19 -7.22 8.89
C ARG A 296 -16.76 -6.28 7.82
N LEU A 297 -16.92 -4.98 8.09
CA LEU A 297 -17.39 -3.99 7.11
C LEU A 297 -16.35 -3.77 6.00
N THR A 298 -15.08 -3.63 6.37
CA THR A 298 -13.97 -3.55 5.40
C THR A 298 -13.90 -4.80 4.54
N VAL A 299 -14.00 -5.99 5.15
CA VAL A 299 -13.98 -7.27 4.42
C VAL A 299 -15.19 -7.40 3.48
N ALA A 300 -16.39 -7.06 3.96
CA ALA A 300 -17.60 -7.10 3.15
C ALA A 300 -17.58 -6.12 1.98
N THR A 301 -16.91 -4.99 2.13
CA THR A 301 -16.74 -4.03 1.03
C THR A 301 -15.85 -4.60 -0.08
N LEU A 302 -14.87 -5.44 0.25
CA LEU A 302 -14.09 -6.17 -0.76
C LEU A 302 -14.94 -7.24 -1.46
N GLU A 303 -15.84 -7.93 -0.75
CA GLU A 303 -16.82 -8.84 -1.37
C GLU A 303 -17.72 -8.08 -2.35
N ASP A 304 -18.22 -6.90 -1.96
CA ASP A 304 -19.03 -6.04 -2.81
C ASP A 304 -18.24 -5.53 -4.04
N ILE A 305 -16.93 -5.29 -3.89
CA ILE A 305 -16.01 -5.02 -5.01
C ILE A 305 -15.76 -6.28 -5.86
N GLY A 306 -16.16 -7.47 -5.41
CA GLY A 306 -16.08 -8.73 -6.17
C GLY A 306 -14.80 -9.54 -5.92
N TYR A 307 -14.07 -9.27 -4.85
CA TYR A 307 -13.07 -10.20 -4.35
C TYR A 307 -13.75 -11.37 -3.63
N GLU A 308 -13.17 -12.55 -3.70
CA GLU A 308 -13.55 -13.66 -2.81
C GLU A 308 -12.77 -13.53 -1.50
N VAL A 309 -13.50 -13.42 -0.38
CA VAL A 309 -12.93 -13.02 0.91
C VAL A 309 -13.20 -14.01 2.02
N SER A 310 -12.36 -13.98 3.06
CA SER A 310 -12.54 -14.66 4.32
C SER A 310 -12.86 -13.66 5.43
N TYR A 311 -14.09 -13.74 5.94
CA TYR A 311 -14.50 -12.95 7.09
C TYR A 311 -13.84 -13.35 8.40
N ASP A 312 -13.20 -14.52 8.47
CA ASP A 312 -12.48 -14.98 9.67
C ASP A 312 -11.20 -14.15 9.91
N ALA A 313 -10.70 -13.46 8.88
CA ALA A 313 -9.58 -12.53 9.00
C ALA A 313 -9.99 -11.16 9.56
N ALA A 314 -11.30 -10.86 9.65
CA ALA A 314 -11.77 -9.61 10.23
C ALA A 314 -11.52 -9.57 11.75
N LYS A 315 -11.13 -8.39 12.25
CA LYS A 315 -10.96 -8.16 13.69
C LYS A 315 -12.30 -7.80 14.33
N PRO A 316 -12.57 -8.22 15.59
CA PRO A 316 -13.77 -7.79 16.31
C PRO A 316 -13.86 -6.27 16.39
N PHE A 317 -15.02 -5.72 16.01
CA PHE A 317 -15.25 -4.28 15.98
C PHE A 317 -16.47 -3.91 16.81
N ASN A 318 -16.30 -2.93 17.69
CA ASN A 318 -17.35 -2.40 18.57
C ASN A 318 -17.42 -0.87 18.52
N GLY A 319 -16.78 -0.24 17.52
CA GLY A 319 -16.75 1.21 17.32
C GLY A 319 -18.03 1.79 16.70
N VAL A 320 -19.14 1.06 16.74
CA VAL A 320 -20.44 1.60 16.32
C VAL A 320 -20.92 2.60 17.36
N ASN A 321 -21.14 3.85 16.95
CA ASN A 321 -21.58 4.89 17.86
C ASN A 321 -22.99 4.59 18.39
N ALA A 322 -23.15 4.59 19.72
CA ALA A 322 -24.43 4.29 20.37
C ALA A 322 -25.54 5.33 20.06
N SER A 323 -25.18 6.49 19.50
CA SER A 323 -26.11 7.54 19.07
C SER A 323 -26.50 7.45 17.59
N VAL A 324 -26.09 6.39 16.88
CA VAL A 324 -26.50 6.15 15.49
C VAL A 324 -28.03 6.15 15.40
N THR A 325 -28.58 7.09 14.64
CA THR A 325 -30.03 7.28 14.51
C THR A 325 -30.68 6.36 13.48
N CYS A 326 -29.93 5.39 12.94
CA CYS A 326 -30.34 4.57 11.79
C CYS A 326 -30.85 5.42 10.61
N SER A 327 -30.35 6.65 10.53
CA SER A 327 -30.47 7.52 9.38
C SER A 327 -29.14 7.53 8.67
N LEU A 328 -29.17 7.52 7.34
CA LEU A 328 -27.97 7.81 6.57
C LEU A 328 -27.49 9.23 6.92
N PRO A 329 -26.17 9.49 6.91
CA PRO A 329 -25.68 10.83 7.14
C PRO A 329 -26.33 11.77 6.12
N GLU A 330 -27.17 12.70 6.58
CA GLU A 330 -27.71 13.73 5.70
C GLU A 330 -26.57 14.65 5.27
N SER A 331 -26.65 15.25 4.08
CA SER A 331 -25.69 16.28 3.69
C SER A 331 -25.92 17.52 4.57
N THR A 332 -25.36 17.54 5.77
CA THR A 332 -25.29 18.77 6.54
C THR A 332 -24.29 19.66 5.84
N GLN A 333 -24.79 20.66 5.11
CA GLN A 333 -23.99 21.86 4.81
C GLN A 333 -23.57 22.60 6.10
N GLU A 334 -24.05 22.17 7.27
CA GLU A 334 -23.33 22.41 8.52
C GLU A 334 -22.06 21.56 8.50
N GLU A 335 -21.07 22.10 7.81
CA GLU A 335 -19.68 22.02 8.18
C GLU A 335 -19.58 21.74 9.68
N ARG A 336 -19.19 20.52 10.08
CA ARG A 336 -18.34 20.40 11.27
C ARG A 336 -17.21 21.38 10.99
N GLY A 337 -17.32 22.57 11.60
CA GLY A 337 -16.90 23.85 11.00
C GLY A 337 -15.66 23.66 10.17
N GLU A 338 -15.72 24.02 8.88
CA GLU A 338 -14.61 23.91 7.95
C GLU A 338 -13.38 24.38 8.72
N MET A 339 -12.57 23.42 9.19
CA MET A 339 -11.64 23.72 10.25
C MET A 339 -10.70 24.73 9.63
N SER A 340 -10.71 25.96 10.17
CA SER A 340 -10.22 27.15 9.50
C SER A 340 -8.91 26.86 8.77
N SER A 341 -8.91 26.84 7.44
CA SER A 341 -7.74 26.57 6.58
C SER A 341 -6.70 25.67 7.25
N ASP A 342 -7.01 24.38 7.43
CA ASP A 342 -6.04 23.39 7.86
C ASP A 342 -4.91 23.32 6.82
N SER A 343 -3.71 23.74 7.24
CA SER A 343 -2.57 23.87 6.33
C SER A 343 -2.17 22.54 5.70
N GLY A 344 -2.30 21.43 6.45
CA GLY A 344 -2.06 20.08 5.95
C GLY A 344 -3.10 19.64 4.94
N ARG A 345 -4.39 19.93 5.18
CA ARG A 345 -5.48 19.60 4.25
C ARG A 345 -5.34 20.36 2.92
N ASP A 346 -5.13 21.67 3.00
CA ASP A 346 -5.02 22.51 1.81
C ASP A 346 -3.79 22.12 0.98
N TYR A 347 -2.69 21.79 1.65
CA TYR A 347 -1.51 21.24 1.00
C TYR A 347 -1.80 19.89 0.36
N ALA A 348 -2.43 18.95 1.06
CA ALA A 348 -2.76 17.61 0.56
C ALA A 348 -3.64 17.69 -0.71
N ILE A 349 -4.68 18.52 -0.69
CA ILE A 349 -5.52 18.78 -1.86
C ILE A 349 -4.68 19.37 -2.99
N GLN A 350 -3.89 20.40 -2.74
CA GLN A 350 -3.07 21.04 -3.77
C GLN A 350 -2.03 20.08 -4.34
N TYR A 351 -1.35 19.31 -3.48
CA TYR A 351 -0.35 18.33 -3.84
C TYR A 351 -0.97 17.26 -4.72
N GLY A 352 -2.11 16.70 -4.31
CA GLY A 352 -2.79 15.68 -5.09
C GLY A 352 -3.35 16.21 -6.40
N MET A 353 -3.96 17.39 -6.43
CA MET A 353 -4.39 18.01 -7.70
C MET A 353 -3.20 18.30 -8.62
N ASN A 354 -2.06 18.74 -8.07
CA ASN A 354 -0.83 18.88 -8.84
C ASN A 354 -0.30 17.54 -9.31
N TRP A 355 -0.37 16.51 -8.47
CA TRP A 355 0.02 15.15 -8.82
C TRP A 355 -0.82 14.70 -10.00
N LEU A 356 -2.14 14.81 -9.94
CA LEU A 356 -3.08 14.49 -11.02
C LEU A 356 -2.82 15.33 -12.29
N ASN A 357 -2.59 16.64 -12.16
CA ASN A 357 -2.42 17.55 -13.30
C ASN A 357 -1.05 17.49 -13.97
N ARG A 358 0.02 17.10 -13.25
CA ARG A 358 1.39 16.99 -13.80
C ARG A 358 1.60 15.72 -14.59
N GLN A 359 0.62 14.83 -14.63
CA GLN A 359 0.73 13.59 -15.38
C GLN A 359 0.59 13.89 -16.87
N PRO A 360 1.40 13.25 -17.73
CA PRO A 360 1.30 13.46 -19.17
C PRO A 360 -0.12 13.16 -19.61
N VAL A 361 -0.82 14.20 -20.09
CA VAL A 361 -2.09 14.08 -20.80
C VAL A 361 -1.79 13.42 -22.15
N GLU A 362 -1.43 12.14 -22.16
CA GLU A 362 -1.72 11.31 -23.33
C GLU A 362 -3.22 11.09 -23.33
N ALA A 363 -3.91 12.12 -23.82
CA ALA A 363 -5.25 12.09 -24.34
C ALA A 363 -6.08 10.87 -23.90
N ALA A 364 -6.86 11.08 -22.84
CA ALA A 364 -8.15 10.40 -22.66
C ALA A 364 -9.12 10.62 -23.85
N ASN A 365 -8.69 11.26 -24.95
CA ASN A 365 -9.26 11.08 -26.27
C ASN A 365 -8.67 9.85 -26.93
N ASN A 366 -9.16 8.68 -26.52
CA ASN A 366 -9.33 7.57 -27.43
C ASN A 366 -10.43 6.65 -26.89
N ASN A 367 -11.59 6.72 -27.55
CA ASN A 367 -12.40 5.55 -27.91
C ASN A 367 -11.57 4.52 -28.73
N GLY A 368 -10.34 4.21 -28.32
CA GLY A 368 -9.30 3.70 -29.21
C GLY A 368 -8.22 2.96 -28.45
N ARG A 369 -8.54 1.70 -28.10
CA ARG A 369 -7.64 0.54 -28.22
C ARG A 369 -6.14 0.83 -27.97
N VAL A 370 -5.72 0.81 -26.72
CA VAL A 370 -4.57 -0.06 -26.42
C VAL A 370 -5.16 -1.47 -26.43
N GLY A 371 -4.87 -2.22 -27.50
CA GLY A 371 -5.51 -3.48 -27.88
C GLY A 371 -5.19 -4.64 -26.93
N SER A 372 -5.58 -4.53 -25.66
CA SER A 372 -5.65 -5.63 -24.72
C SER A 372 -7.07 -5.71 -24.16
N THR A 373 -7.67 -6.89 -24.24
CA THR A 373 -9.03 -7.14 -23.76
C THR A 373 -9.13 -7.17 -22.23
N ASN A 374 -8.01 -7.30 -21.51
CA ASN A 374 -8.07 -7.76 -20.11
C ASN A 374 -7.79 -6.66 -19.06
N TYR A 375 -7.23 -5.50 -19.43
CA TYR A 375 -6.91 -4.41 -18.48
C TYR A 375 -7.28 -3.01 -19.00
N ALA A 376 -7.54 -2.08 -18.08
CA ALA A 376 -7.75 -0.66 -18.35
C ALA A 376 -6.87 0.19 -17.42
N TYR A 377 -6.23 1.21 -17.99
CA TYR A 377 -5.54 2.23 -17.21
C TYR A 377 -6.58 3.24 -16.73
N ILE A 378 -6.63 3.44 -15.41
CA ILE A 378 -7.43 4.48 -14.77
C ILE A 378 -6.54 5.57 -14.17
N GLY A 379 -5.21 5.42 -14.27
CA GLY A 379 -4.24 6.25 -13.56
C GLY A 379 -4.50 7.73 -13.73
N ASP A 380 -4.97 8.34 -12.64
CA ASP A 380 -5.37 9.74 -12.39
C ASP A 380 -6.76 9.78 -11.77
N GLN A 381 -7.55 8.73 -11.97
CA GLN A 381 -8.91 8.77 -11.47
C GLN A 381 -8.95 8.75 -9.95
N MET A 382 -7.92 8.28 -9.24
CA MET A 382 -7.94 8.18 -7.78
C MET A 382 -6.54 8.32 -7.17
N ILE A 383 -6.39 9.18 -6.17
CA ILE A 383 -5.29 9.11 -5.22
C ILE A 383 -5.78 9.46 -3.82
N SER A 384 -5.66 8.51 -2.89
CA SER A 384 -5.72 8.71 -1.45
C SER A 384 -4.51 9.53 -1.01
N ILE A 385 -4.67 10.47 -0.08
CA ILE A 385 -3.60 11.27 0.51
C ILE A 385 -3.84 11.40 2.00
N VAL A 386 -3.00 10.75 2.80
CA VAL A 386 -2.99 10.85 4.25
C VAL A 386 -2.14 12.05 4.65
N TYR A 387 -2.64 12.86 5.58
CA TYR A 387 -1.97 14.06 6.06
C TYR A 387 -2.17 14.25 7.56
N MET A 388 -1.30 15.00 8.21
CA MET A 388 -1.46 15.45 9.58
C MET A 388 -2.03 16.86 9.58
N ASP A 389 -3.12 17.07 10.31
CA ASP A 389 -3.73 18.38 10.45
C ASP A 389 -3.01 19.29 11.46
N ASP A 390 -3.45 20.54 11.55
CA ASP A 390 -2.93 21.51 12.53
C ASP A 390 -3.15 21.10 14.01
N ALA A 391 -4.02 20.11 14.28
CA ALA A 391 -4.25 19.54 15.60
C ALA A 391 -3.37 18.31 15.91
N GLY A 392 -2.57 17.85 14.95
CA GLY A 392 -1.74 16.64 15.04
C GLY A 392 -2.52 15.33 14.84
N GLU A 393 -3.77 15.40 14.37
CA GLU A 393 -4.56 14.24 13.97
C GLU A 393 -4.24 13.83 12.54
N VAL A 394 -4.17 12.52 12.30
CA VAL A 394 -4.00 11.98 10.96
C VAL A 394 -5.35 11.92 10.27
N ARG A 395 -5.43 12.56 9.12
CA ARG A 395 -6.60 12.70 8.26
C ARG A 395 -6.27 12.20 6.87
N HIS A 396 -7.29 12.04 6.05
CA HIS A 396 -7.10 11.57 4.68
C HIS A 396 -8.01 12.29 3.66
N VAL A 397 -7.51 12.48 2.43
CA VAL A 397 -8.22 12.98 1.26
C VAL A 397 -7.94 12.17 -0.02
N ALA A 398 -8.96 11.49 -0.56
CA ALA A 398 -9.03 10.84 -1.86
C ALA A 398 -9.45 11.79 -3.00
N LEU A 399 -8.54 12.14 -3.89
CA LEU A 399 -8.82 12.98 -5.04
C LEU A 399 -9.12 12.16 -6.28
N THR A 400 -9.97 12.70 -7.17
CA THR A 400 -10.29 12.07 -8.46
C THR A 400 -10.07 13.05 -9.60
N SER A 401 -9.66 12.58 -10.78
CA SER A 401 -9.42 13.45 -11.95
C SER A 401 -10.65 14.19 -12.48
N ASN A 402 -11.86 13.84 -12.03
CA ASN A 402 -13.12 14.40 -12.51
C ASN A 402 -13.81 15.32 -11.47
N VAL A 403 -13.09 15.74 -10.43
CA VAL A 403 -13.58 16.64 -9.38
C VAL A 403 -12.67 17.85 -9.25
#